data_AF-A0A7Y5JUX2-F1
#
_entry.id   AF-A0A7Y5JUX2-F1
#
_cell.length_a   1.000
_cell.length_b   1.000
_cell.length_c   1.000
_cell.angle_alpha   90.00
_cell.angle_beta   90.00
_cell.angle_gamma   90.00
#
_symmetry.space_group_name_H-M   'P 1'
#
loop_
_entity.id
_entity.type
_entity.pdbx_description
1 polymer ?
#
loop_
_entity_poly.entity_id
_entity_poly.type
_entity_poly.pdbx_seq_one_letter_code
_entity_poly.pdbx_strand_id
1 'polypeptide(L)'
;GSGPFAAADITRAGGTPDYNYDIMGGLDADLTYDIDIAQPAGSRIVGLSYAGAPVASDARFVIAINNYRQSGGGGFPHVTAAPVVYNRQIEIRQLLIDWATAHKVIDPATFSSKDWKLVSNGSTVTVTG
;
A
#
# COMPACT_ATOMS: atom_id res chain seq x y z
N GLY A 1 0.47 22.66 1.22
CA GLY A 1 0.54 23.27 -0.11
C GLY A 1 -0.84 23.51 -0.70
N SER A 2 -0.98 24.57 -1.51
CA SER A 2 -2.22 25.02 -2.16
C SER A 2 -2.54 24.22 -3.43
N GLY A 3 -2.60 22.89 -3.33
CA GLY A 3 -3.17 22.08 -4.40
C GLY A 3 -4.61 22.51 -4.69
N PRO A 4 -5.19 22.18 -5.86
CA PRO A 4 -6.53 22.66 -6.25
C PRO A 4 -7.67 22.10 -5.39
N PHE A 5 -7.37 21.26 -4.40
CA PHE A 5 -8.33 20.60 -3.52
C PHE A 5 -8.05 20.98 -2.06
N ALA A 6 -9.10 21.35 -1.33
CA ALA A 6 -9.02 21.53 0.11
C ALA A 6 -8.97 20.16 0.81
N ALA A 7 -8.48 20.12 2.06
CA ALA A 7 -8.42 18.87 2.85
C ALA A 7 -9.79 18.19 3.00
N ALA A 8 -10.86 18.98 3.08
CA ALA A 8 -12.24 18.48 3.14
C ALA A 8 -12.71 17.83 1.82
N ASP A 9 -12.11 18.20 0.69
CA ASP A 9 -12.45 17.65 -0.64
C ASP A 9 -11.81 16.27 -0.86
N ILE A 10 -10.71 15.99 -0.14
CA ILE A 10 -9.93 14.75 -0.28
C ILE A 10 -10.23 13.73 0.83
N THR A 11 -10.68 14.19 2.00
CA THR A 11 -11.08 13.30 3.10
C THR A 11 -12.42 12.66 2.74
N ARG A 12 -12.50 11.32 2.79
CA ARG A 12 -13.69 10.58 2.35
C ARG A 12 -14.13 10.92 0.91
N ALA A 13 -13.18 11.23 0.02
CA ALA A 13 -13.48 11.61 -1.36
C ALA A 13 -14.39 10.57 -2.04
N GLY A 14 -15.50 11.04 -2.63
CA GLY A 14 -16.51 10.16 -3.25
C GLY A 14 -17.19 9.18 -2.27
N GLY A 15 -17.19 9.49 -0.96
CA GLY A 15 -17.70 8.61 0.09
C GLY A 15 -16.76 7.48 0.49
N THR A 16 -15.56 7.40 -0.10
CA THR A 16 -14.59 6.32 0.14
C THR A 16 -13.85 6.56 1.45
N PRO A 17 -14.00 5.72 2.48
CA PRO A 17 -13.26 5.91 3.73
C PRO A 17 -11.75 5.78 3.53
N ASP A 18 -10.98 6.66 4.18
CA ASP A 18 -9.53 6.75 3.96
C ASP A 18 -8.77 5.46 4.34
N TYR A 19 -9.29 4.66 5.28
CA TYR A 19 -8.73 3.35 5.64
C TYR A 19 -8.85 2.28 4.53
N ASN A 20 -9.55 2.59 3.43
CA ASN A 20 -9.56 1.76 2.22
C ASN A 20 -8.40 2.10 1.26
N TYR A 21 -7.56 3.07 1.59
CA TYR A 21 -6.33 3.32 0.87
C TYR A 21 -5.18 2.52 1.50
N ASP A 22 -4.61 1.59 0.73
CA ASP A 22 -3.43 0.82 1.13
C ASP A 22 -2.20 1.26 0.33
N ILE A 23 -1.05 1.10 0.97
CA ILE A 23 0.27 1.11 0.35
C ILE A 23 0.81 -0.32 0.44
N MET A 24 1.40 -0.80 -0.65
CA MET A 24 2.05 -2.10 -0.69
C MET A 24 3.56 -1.90 -0.68
N GLY A 25 4.26 -2.72 0.09
CA GLY A 25 5.72 -2.77 0.13
C GLY A 25 6.18 -4.22 0.09
N GLY A 26 7.41 -4.43 -0.39
CA GLY A 26 8.03 -5.74 -0.38
C GLY A 26 8.63 -6.06 0.98
N LEU A 27 8.53 -7.32 1.40
CA LEU A 27 9.09 -7.78 2.68
C LEU A 27 10.57 -8.18 2.54
N ASP A 28 10.90 -8.88 1.45
CA ASP A 28 12.17 -9.55 1.20
C ASP A 28 12.94 -8.96 0.01
N ALA A 29 12.26 -8.26 -0.89
CA ALA A 29 12.85 -7.47 -1.95
C ALA A 29 11.94 -6.29 -2.32
N ASP A 30 12.50 -5.25 -2.91
CA ASP A 30 11.76 -4.03 -3.26
C ASP A 30 10.57 -4.33 -4.20
N LEU A 31 9.40 -3.76 -3.88
CA LEU A 31 8.21 -3.75 -4.72
C LEU A 31 7.95 -2.32 -5.19
N THR A 32 8.39 -1.97 -6.40
CA THR A 32 8.35 -0.59 -6.88
C THR A 32 7.23 -0.35 -7.87
N TYR A 33 6.52 0.78 -7.76
CA TYR A 33 5.48 1.18 -8.71
C TYR A 33 5.16 2.68 -8.64
N ASP A 34 4.72 3.25 -9.75
CA ASP A 34 4.17 4.60 -9.78
C ASP A 34 2.65 4.55 -9.83
N ILE A 35 2.00 5.54 -9.19
CA ILE A 35 0.56 5.76 -9.28
C ILE A 35 0.33 6.99 -10.17
N ASP A 36 -0.04 6.77 -11.44
CA ASP A 36 -0.39 7.84 -12.37
C ASP A 36 -1.83 8.29 -12.16
N ILE A 37 -2.00 9.43 -11.49
CA ILE A 37 -3.33 9.96 -11.14
C ILE A 37 -4.08 10.54 -12.34
N ALA A 38 -3.39 10.76 -13.48
CA ALA A 38 -4.03 11.20 -14.72
C ALA A 38 -4.74 10.05 -15.45
N GLN A 39 -4.38 8.79 -15.15
CA GLN A 39 -5.01 7.62 -15.74
C GLN A 39 -6.40 7.34 -15.11
N PRO A 40 -7.33 6.74 -15.87
CA PRO A 40 -8.61 6.32 -15.32
C PRO A 40 -8.43 5.28 -14.21
N ALA A 41 -9.40 5.24 -13.28
CA ALA A 41 -9.42 4.24 -12.21
C ALA A 41 -9.32 2.82 -12.80
N GLY A 42 -8.50 1.97 -12.18
CA GLY A 42 -8.16 0.63 -12.69
C GLY A 42 -6.95 0.58 -13.62
N SER A 43 -6.43 1.72 -14.10
CA SER A 43 -5.24 1.80 -14.98
C SER A 43 -4.13 2.69 -14.41
N ARG A 44 -4.15 2.98 -13.11
CA ARG A 44 -3.24 3.96 -12.49
C ARG A 44 -1.88 3.39 -12.06
N ILE A 45 -1.74 2.08 -11.90
CA ILE A 45 -0.48 1.47 -11.49
C ILE A 45 0.40 1.27 -12.72
N VAL A 46 1.58 1.88 -12.73
CA VAL A 46 2.55 1.76 -13.82
C VAL A 46 3.94 1.37 -13.29
N GLY A 47 4.72 0.68 -14.11
CA GLY A 47 6.09 0.29 -13.77
C GLY A 47 6.21 -0.74 -12.62
N LEU A 48 5.16 -1.50 -12.33
CA LEU A 48 5.15 -2.49 -11.25
C LEU A 48 6.30 -3.51 -11.42
N SER A 49 7.24 -3.49 -10.48
CA SER A 49 8.43 -4.34 -10.48
C SER A 49 8.68 -4.92 -9.10
N TYR A 50 9.22 -6.13 -9.05
CA TYR A 50 9.64 -6.81 -7.83
C TYR A 50 11.07 -7.33 -8.02
N ALA A 51 11.94 -7.07 -7.03
CA ALA A 51 13.37 -7.38 -7.14
C ALA A 51 14.03 -6.80 -8.41
N GLY A 52 13.58 -5.61 -8.84
CA GLY A 52 14.07 -4.93 -10.04
C GLY A 52 13.57 -5.50 -11.38
N ALA A 53 12.73 -6.53 -11.37
CA ALA A 53 12.15 -7.11 -12.58
C ALA A 53 10.65 -6.79 -12.72
N PRO A 54 10.13 -6.54 -13.93
CA PRO A 54 8.70 -6.36 -14.13
C PRO A 54 7.89 -7.55 -13.62
N VAL A 55 6.79 -7.27 -12.91
CA VAL A 55 5.91 -8.34 -12.40
C VAL A 55 5.12 -8.95 -13.56
N ALA A 56 5.31 -10.24 -13.79
CA ALA A 56 4.55 -10.99 -14.78
C ALA A 56 3.08 -11.16 -14.33
N SER A 57 2.16 -11.26 -15.30
CA SER A 57 0.72 -11.37 -15.02
C SER A 57 0.31 -12.65 -14.28
N ASP A 58 1.16 -13.68 -14.31
CA ASP A 58 0.97 -14.97 -13.67
C ASP A 58 1.85 -15.16 -12.41
N ALA A 59 2.62 -14.13 -12.03
CA ALA A 59 3.42 -14.15 -10.81
C ALA A 59 2.54 -14.36 -9.57
N ARG A 60 3.06 -15.10 -8.59
CA ARG A 60 2.34 -15.42 -7.35
C ARG A 60 3.09 -14.84 -6.15
N PHE A 61 2.35 -14.16 -5.29
CA PHE A 61 2.85 -13.55 -4.06
C PHE A 61 2.03 -14.00 -2.87
N VAL A 62 2.65 -14.01 -1.70
CA VAL A 62 1.95 -14.04 -0.42
C VAL A 62 1.83 -12.59 0.06
N ILE A 63 0.60 -12.14 0.32
CA ILE A 63 0.33 -10.79 0.80
C ILE A 63 -0.13 -10.88 2.25
N ALA A 64 0.54 -10.14 3.13
CA ALA A 64 0.09 -9.95 4.50
C ALA A 64 -1.01 -8.88 4.54
N ILE A 65 -2.19 -9.23 5.05
CA ILE A 65 -3.33 -8.32 5.19
C ILE A 65 -3.91 -8.41 6.60
N ASN A 66 -4.62 -7.36 7.02
CA ASN A 66 -5.37 -7.39 8.27
C ASN A 66 -6.69 -8.17 8.13
N ASN A 67 -7.32 -8.46 9.27
CA ASN A 67 -8.60 -9.17 9.35
C ASN A 67 -9.76 -8.42 8.65
N TYR A 68 -9.75 -7.09 8.63
CA TYR A 68 -10.76 -6.29 7.91
C TYR A 68 -10.72 -6.58 6.40
N ARG A 69 -9.53 -6.63 5.79
CA ARG A 69 -9.41 -6.98 4.37
C ARG A 69 -9.71 -8.45 4.11
N GLN A 70 -9.22 -9.33 4.98
CA GLN A 70 -9.50 -10.77 4.86
C GLN A 70 -11.00 -11.08 4.87
N SER A 71 -11.80 -10.35 5.65
CA SER A 71 -13.26 -10.53 5.71
C SER A 71 -14.04 -9.85 4.58
N GLY A 72 -13.35 -9.20 3.62
CA GLY A 72 -13.97 -8.51 2.49
C GLY A 72 -14.23 -7.02 2.70
N GLY A 73 -13.74 -6.44 3.81
CA GLY A 73 -13.78 -5.01 4.05
C GLY A 73 -13.18 -4.21 2.89
N GLY A 74 -13.84 -3.11 2.53
CA GLY A 74 -13.45 -2.26 1.40
C GLY A 74 -13.76 -2.83 0.01
N GLY A 75 -14.23 -4.08 -0.10
CA GLY A 75 -14.64 -4.68 -1.39
C GLY A 75 -13.48 -4.99 -2.34
N PHE A 76 -12.28 -5.27 -1.80
CA PHE A 76 -11.10 -5.58 -2.62
C PHE A 76 -11.28 -6.93 -3.36
N PRO A 77 -11.12 -6.95 -4.69
CA PRO A 77 -11.39 -8.15 -5.48
C PRO A 77 -10.40 -9.25 -5.12
N HIS A 78 -10.83 -10.50 -5.27
CA HIS A 78 -10.03 -11.72 -5.09
C HIS A 78 -9.52 -12.02 -3.67
N VAL A 79 -9.56 -11.07 -2.73
CA VAL A 79 -9.04 -11.26 -1.36
C VAL A 79 -9.75 -12.40 -0.63
N THR A 80 -11.08 -12.42 -0.62
CA THR A 80 -11.87 -13.43 0.10
C THR A 80 -11.82 -14.82 -0.54
N ALA A 81 -11.38 -14.92 -1.80
CA ALA A 81 -11.21 -16.18 -2.52
C ALA A 81 -9.76 -16.69 -2.48
N ALA A 82 -8.80 -15.88 -2.01
CA ALA A 82 -7.40 -16.25 -1.97
C ALA A 82 -7.14 -17.33 -0.89
N PRO A 83 -6.28 -18.33 -1.17
CA PRO A 83 -5.88 -19.31 -0.16
C PRO A 83 -5.21 -18.65 1.04
N VAL A 84 -5.63 -19.02 2.24
CA VAL A 84 -4.99 -18.59 3.49
C VAL A 84 -3.78 -19.48 3.75
N VAL A 85 -2.58 -18.96 3.50
CA VAL A 85 -1.32 -19.68 3.76
C VAL A 85 -0.83 -19.52 5.20
N TYR A 86 -1.28 -18.48 5.90
CA TYR A 86 -0.96 -18.20 7.29
C TYR A 86 -2.05 -17.37 7.94
N ASN A 87 -2.44 -17.71 9.18
CA ASN A 87 -3.36 -16.91 9.98
C ASN A 87 -3.00 -17.03 11.47
N ARG A 88 -2.94 -15.89 12.15
CA ARG A 88 -2.76 -15.80 13.59
C ARG A 88 -3.74 -14.82 14.18
N GLN A 89 -4.32 -15.20 15.33
CA GLN A 89 -5.18 -14.33 16.14
C GLN A 89 -4.34 -13.41 17.04
N ILE A 90 -3.44 -12.62 16.44
CA ILE A 90 -2.63 -11.63 17.16
C ILE A 90 -2.97 -10.25 16.61
N GLU A 91 -3.33 -9.34 17.52
CA GLU A 91 -3.57 -7.94 17.20
C GLU A 91 -2.31 -7.26 16.64
N ILE A 92 -2.45 -6.48 15.56
CA ILE A 92 -1.33 -5.72 14.96
C ILE A 92 -0.64 -4.84 16.02
N ARG A 93 -1.42 -4.24 16.94
CA ARG A 93 -0.86 -3.45 18.04
C ARG A 93 0.07 -4.27 18.93
N GLN A 94 -0.29 -5.51 19.25
CA GLN A 94 0.55 -6.37 20.08
C GLN A 94 1.83 -6.76 19.33
N LEU A 95 1.75 -7.06 18.02
CA LEU A 95 2.93 -7.32 17.20
C LEU A 95 3.91 -6.14 17.20
N LEU A 96 3.40 -4.91 17.09
CA LEU A 96 4.23 -3.71 17.16
C LEU A 96 4.87 -3.52 18.54
N ILE A 97 4.13 -3.76 19.62
CA ILE A 97 4.65 -3.71 21.00
C ILE A 97 5.75 -4.75 21.19
N ASP A 98 5.51 -5.99 20.77
CA ASP A 98 6.46 -7.10 20.91
C ASP A 98 7.74 -6.80 20.12
N TRP A 99 7.61 -6.32 18.88
CA TRP A 99 8.75 -5.95 18.05
C TRP A 99 9.56 -4.82 18.69
N ALA A 100 8.92 -3.72 19.10
CA ALA A 100 9.60 -2.57 19.70
C ALA A 100 10.24 -2.94 21.04
N THR A 101 9.59 -3.79 21.84
CA THR A 101 10.12 -4.29 23.11
C THR A 101 11.33 -5.18 22.92
N ALA A 102 11.36 -6.01 21.87
CA ALA A 102 12.49 -6.87 21.56
C ALA A 102 13.69 -6.08 20.98
N HIS A 103 13.43 -5.15 20.06
CA HIS A 103 14.49 -4.44 19.31
C HIS A 103 15.01 -3.18 20.01
N LYS A 104 14.24 -2.59 20.95
CA LYS A 104 14.57 -1.41 21.78
C LYS A 104 14.80 -0.09 21.04
N VAL A 105 15.26 -0.14 19.80
CA VAL A 105 15.50 1.00 18.92
C VAL A 105 14.56 0.88 17.73
N ILE A 106 13.83 1.95 17.45
CA ILE A 106 13.02 2.08 16.25
C ILE A 106 13.81 2.96 15.30
N ASP A 107 14.45 2.33 14.30
CA ASP A 107 15.07 3.04 13.19
C ASP A 107 14.03 3.19 12.05
N PRO A 108 13.55 4.41 11.75
CA PRO A 108 12.60 4.63 10.66
C PRO A 108 13.08 4.10 9.31
N ALA A 109 14.40 4.07 9.07
CA ALA A 109 14.95 3.55 7.81
C ALA A 109 14.72 2.03 7.65
N THR A 110 14.44 1.30 8.73
CA THR A 110 14.07 -0.13 8.69
C THR A 110 12.65 -0.34 8.17
N PHE A 111 11.79 0.67 8.27
CA PHE A 111 10.35 0.57 7.97
C PHE A 111 9.90 1.46 6.82
N SER A 112 10.82 2.25 6.26
CA SER A 112 10.50 3.20 5.20
C SER A 112 11.43 2.99 4.02
N SER A 113 10.80 2.80 2.88
CA SER A 113 11.41 2.76 1.56
C SER A 113 10.59 3.68 0.65
N LYS A 114 11.24 4.26 -0.35
CA LYS A 114 10.56 5.12 -1.35
C LYS A 114 10.21 4.29 -2.58
N ASP A 115 9.38 3.29 -2.37
CA ASP A 115 9.08 2.28 -3.39
C ASP A 115 7.93 2.69 -4.31
N TRP A 116 7.22 3.76 -3.95
CA TRP A 116 6.16 4.30 -4.78
C TRP A 116 6.12 5.83 -4.75
N LYS A 117 5.56 6.42 -5.79
CA LYS A 117 5.31 7.86 -5.90
C LYS A 117 4.06 8.15 -6.71
N LEU A 118 3.53 9.36 -6.53
CA LEU A 118 2.50 9.90 -7.40
C LEU A 118 3.15 10.51 -8.64
N VAL A 119 2.59 10.19 -9.80
CA VAL A 119 2.92 10.84 -11.08
C VAL A 119 1.65 11.32 -11.75
N SER A 120 1.77 12.25 -12.69
CA SER A 120 0.69 12.71 -13.56
C SER A 120 1.20 12.75 -14.98
N ASN A 121 0.65 11.89 -15.86
CA ASN A 121 1.17 11.68 -17.22
C ASN A 121 2.69 11.41 -17.22
N GLY A 122 3.13 10.51 -16.34
CA GLY A 122 4.54 10.14 -16.15
C GLY A 122 5.44 11.18 -15.46
N SER A 123 4.95 12.40 -15.20
CA SER A 123 5.73 13.42 -14.48
C SER A 123 5.53 13.30 -12.97
N THR A 124 6.63 13.31 -12.19
CA THR A 124 6.54 13.19 -10.72
C THR A 124 5.79 14.37 -10.09
N VAL A 125 4.83 14.07 -9.23
CA VAL A 125 4.11 15.08 -8.45
C VAL A 125 4.96 15.49 -7.26
N THR A 126 5.29 16.78 -7.17
CA THR A 126 6.01 17.34 -6.02
C THR A 126 5.04 18.09 -5.13
N VAL A 127 4.94 17.69 -3.86
CA VAL A 127 4.18 18.43 -2.85
C VAL A 127 5.13 19.43 -2.19
N THR A 128 5.05 20.70 -2.59
CA THR A 128 5.75 21.79 -1.91
C THR A 128 4.91 22.24 -0.71
N GLY A 129 5.53 22.17 0.47
CA GLY A 129 4.98 22.66 1.74
C GLY A 129 4.88 24.16 1.78
#